data_AF-A0A7V9BU76-F1
#
_entry.id   AF-A0A7V9BU76-F1
#
_cell.length_a   1.000
_cell.length_b   1.000
_cell.length_c   1.000
_cell.angle_alpha   90.00
_cell.angle_beta   90.00
_cell.angle_gamma   90.00
#
_symmetry.space_group_name_H-M   'P 1'
#
loop_
_entity.id
_entity.type
_entity.pdbx_description
1 polymer ?
#
loop_
_entity_poly.entity_id
_entity_poly.type
_entity_poly.pdbx_seq_one_letter_code
_entity_poly.pdbx_strand_id
1 'polypeptide(L)' 'VSEGAGDNRFSVYGQTDRPCPRCAGAVVHEARGGRTTWWCPQCQAAA' A
#
# COMPACT_ATOMS: atom_id res chain seq x y z
N VAL A 1 23.08 15.65 -6.83
CA VAL A 1 21.79 15.22 -7.42
C VAL A 1 21.19 14.19 -6.48
N SER A 2 19.94 14.31 -6.09
CA SER A 2 19.33 13.29 -5.22
C SER A 2 19.10 12.04 -6.07
N GLU A 3 19.96 11.05 -5.89
CA GLU A 3 19.84 9.72 -6.50
C GLU A 3 18.63 9.01 -5.87
N GLY A 4 17.51 8.88 -6.57
CA GLY A 4 16.34 8.23 -5.96
C GLY A 4 15.07 8.09 -6.76
N ALA A 5 15.05 8.39 -8.06
CA ALA A 5 13.87 8.16 -8.90
C ALA A 5 14.11 6.95 -9.83
N GLY A 6 14.33 5.77 -9.24
CA GLY A 6 14.19 4.51 -9.97
C GLY A 6 12.71 4.19 -10.21
N ASP A 7 12.41 3.21 -11.06
CA ASP A 7 11.05 2.70 -11.26
C ASP A 7 10.37 2.42 -9.92
N ASN A 8 9.23 3.09 -9.68
CA ASN A 8 8.48 2.92 -8.45
C ASN A 8 7.78 1.56 -8.45
N ARG A 9 8.37 0.61 -7.73
CA ARG A 9 7.86 -0.76 -7.60
C ARG A 9 6.78 -0.93 -6.53
N PHE A 10 6.40 0.14 -5.82
CA PHE A 10 5.42 0.05 -4.74
C PHE A 10 3.99 0.12 -5.26
N SER A 11 3.22 -0.95 -5.06
CA SER A 11 1.82 -1.02 -5.48
C SER A 11 0.83 -0.35 -4.49
N VAL A 12 1.15 -0.34 -3.19
CA VAL A 12 0.21 0.12 -2.13
C VAL A 12 0.82 1.08 -1.11
N TYR A 13 2.15 1.14 -0.99
CA TYR A 13 2.82 1.94 0.03
C TYR A 13 2.58 3.44 -0.22
N GLY A 14 2.04 4.15 0.78
CA GLY A 14 1.70 5.57 0.68
C GLY A 14 0.48 5.89 -0.19
N GLN A 15 -0.25 4.86 -0.66
CA GLN A 15 -1.38 5.01 -1.58
C GLN A 15 -2.73 4.87 -0.86
N THR A 16 -2.86 5.35 0.39
CA THR A 16 -4.14 5.34 1.12
C THR A 16 -5.25 5.98 0.28
N ASP A 17 -6.46 5.41 0.34
CA ASP A 17 -7.67 5.84 -0.40
C ASP A 17 -7.56 5.76 -1.93
N ARG A 18 -6.44 5.28 -2.47
CA ARG A 18 -6.31 4.94 -3.89
C ARG A 18 -6.88 3.55 -4.15
N PRO A 19 -7.46 3.32 -5.34
CA PRO A 19 -7.94 2.01 -5.72
C PRO A 19 -6.77 1.03 -5.87
N CYS A 20 -6.91 -0.15 -5.28
CA CYS A 20 -5.97 -1.25 -5.43
C CYS A 20 -5.83 -1.62 -6.92
N PRO A 21 -4.60 -1.74 -7.45
CA PRO A 21 -4.39 -2.05 -8.86
C PRO A 21 -4.86 -3.46 -9.27
N ARG A 22 -5.18 -4.33 -8.29
CA ARG A 22 -5.66 -5.70 -8.54
C ARG A 22 -7.17 -5.84 -8.48
N CYS A 23 -7.85 -5.16 -7.55
CA CYS A 23 -9.28 -5.38 -7.28
C CYS A 23 -10.11 -4.09 -7.19
N ALA A 24 -9.49 -2.93 -7.41
CA ALA A 24 -10.08 -1.60 -7.23
C ALA A 24 -10.58 -1.25 -5.81
N GLY A 25 -10.43 -2.15 -4.83
CA GLY A 25 -10.71 -1.89 -3.42
C GLY A 25 -9.85 -0.79 -2.82
N ALA A 26 -10.36 -0.08 -1.83
CA ALA A 26 -9.61 0.96 -1.14
C ALA A 26 -8.39 0.38 -0.42
N VAL A 27 -7.20 0.93 -0.71
CA VAL A 27 -6.00 0.67 0.10
C VAL A 27 -6.14 1.40 1.43
N VAL A 28 -5.95 0.67 2.52
CA VAL A 28 -6.01 1.20 3.89
C VAL A 28 -4.61 1.16 4.51
N HIS A 29 -4.45 1.86 5.63
CA HIS A 29 -3.27 1.73 6.46
C HIS A 29 -3.64 1.69 7.93
N GLU A 30 -2.78 1.06 8.73
CA GLU A 30 -2.88 1.06 10.17
C GLU A 30 -1.50 0.92 10.82
N ALA A 31 -1.41 1.21 12.12
CA ALA A 31 -0.21 0.93 12.88
C ALA A 31 -0.24 -0.53 13.38
N ARG A 32 0.60 -1.40 12.80
CA ARG A 32 0.79 -2.78 13.28
C ARG A 32 2.17 -2.90 13.91
N GLY A 33 2.22 -3.28 15.20
CA GLY A 33 3.49 -3.43 15.93
C GLY A 33 4.35 -2.16 15.94
N GLY A 34 3.72 -0.98 16.00
CA GLY A 34 4.41 0.32 15.97
C GLY A 34 4.89 0.77 14.59
N ARG A 35 4.53 0.05 13.51
CA ARG A 35 4.88 0.42 12.13
C ARG A 35 3.61 0.67 11.31
N THR A 36 3.58 1.79 10.58
CA THR A 36 2.53 2.03 9.59
C THR A 36 2.64 0.99 8.48
N THR A 37 1.54 0.29 8.24
CA THR A 37 1.44 -0.77 7.24
C THR A 37 0.30 -0.42 6.29
N TRP A 38 0.59 -0.38 4.99
CA TRP A 38 -0.40 -0.17 3.93
C TRP A 38 -0.76 -1.51 3.31
N TRP A 39 -2.05 -1.78 3.13
CA TRP A 39 -2.53 -3.05 2.58
C TRP A 39 -3.93 -2.91 1.96
N CYS A 40 -4.32 -3.87 1.11
CA CYS A 40 -5.67 -3.96 0.57
C CYS A 40 -6.48 -5.01 1.35
N PRO A 41 -7.59 -4.65 2.01
CA PRO A 41 -8.37 -5.59 2.82
C PRO A 41 -9.05 -6.68 2.03
N GLN A 42 -9.35 -6.42 0.75
CA GLN A 42 -9.96 -7.44 -0.12
C GLN A 42 -8.95 -8.45 -0.65
N CYS A 43 -7.72 -8.01 -0.97
CA CYS A 43 -6.70 -8.91 -1.53
C CYS A 43 -5.87 -9.65 -0.47
N GLN A 44 -5.71 -9.05 0.71
CA GLN A 44 -4.82 -9.56 1.77
C GLN A 44 -5.60 -9.83 3.06
N ALA A 45 -6.88 -10.20 2.95
CA ALA A 45 -7.69 -10.61 4.09
C ALA A 45 -6.99 -11.72 4.89
N ALA A 46 -7.04 -11.63 6.22
CA ALA A 46 -6.65 -12.74 7.07
C ALA A 46 -7.67 -13.87 6.86
N ALA A 47 -7.18 -15.04 6.42
CA ALA A 47 -7.97 -16.27 6.45
C ALA A 47 -8.31 -16.66 7.90
#